data_AF-A0A2I0ASM3-F1
#
_entry.id   AF-A0A2I0ASM3-F1
#
_cell.length_a   1.000
_cell.length_b   1.000
_cell.length_c   1.000
_cell.angle_alpha   90.00
_cell.angle_beta   90.00
_cell.angle_gamma   90.00
#
_symmetry.space_group_name_H-M   'P 1'
#
loop_
_entity.id
_entity.type
_entity.pdbx_description
1 polymer ?
#
loop_
_entity_poly.entity_id
_entity_poly.type
_entity_poly.pdbx_seq_one_letter_code
_entity_poly.pdbx_strand_id
1 'polypeptide(L)'
;MDRILDYLKDGTQPDNRQEAKKLKHDSAKYTLIDGELYRRSYAKPLTKCLGPGEAQKIMEAVHRGECGTHACGRSLVMRILRQGFFWPNIHKDAQMFVEKCSQC
;
A
#
# COMPACT_ATOMS: atom_id res chain seq x y z
N MET A 1 7.91 1.64 -4.64
CA MET A 1 7.05 2.61 -5.38
C MET A 1 7.92 3.76 -5.84
N ASP A 2 9.15 3.42 -6.23
CA ASP A 2 10.26 4.34 -6.00
C ASP A 2 10.30 5.38 -7.11
N ARG A 3 9.99 4.97 -8.34
CA ARG A 3 9.73 5.86 -9.47
C ARG A 3 8.72 6.99 -9.18
N ILE A 4 7.67 6.73 -8.39
CA ILE A 4 6.67 7.75 -8.03
C ILE A 4 7.24 8.67 -6.95
N LEU A 5 7.93 8.11 -5.97
CA LEU A 5 8.58 8.86 -4.91
C LEU A 5 9.65 9.79 -5.48
N ASP A 6 10.52 9.29 -6.35
CA ASP A 6 11.55 10.06 -7.04
C ASP A 6 10.89 11.19 -7.83
N TYR A 7 9.95 10.88 -8.72
CA TYR A 7 9.21 11.90 -9.49
C TYR A 7 8.59 13.01 -8.62
N LEU A 8 7.98 12.66 -7.48
CA LEU A 8 7.38 13.65 -6.59
C LEU A 8 8.40 14.44 -5.77
N LYS A 9 9.59 13.89 -5.53
CA LYS A 9 10.65 14.50 -4.72
C LYS A 9 11.57 15.39 -5.54
N ASP A 10 11.98 14.93 -6.72
CA ASP A 10 13.01 15.57 -7.55
C ASP A 10 12.60 15.82 -9.01
N GLY A 11 11.40 15.37 -9.42
CA GLY A 11 10.91 15.52 -10.79
C GLY A 11 11.48 14.50 -11.79
N THR A 12 12.18 13.45 -11.32
CA THR A 12 12.76 12.41 -12.17
C THR A 12 11.69 11.75 -13.04
N GLN A 13 11.87 11.84 -14.35
CA GLN A 13 10.98 11.24 -15.34
C GLN A 13 11.78 10.64 -16.49
N PRO A 14 11.26 9.61 -17.16
CA PRO A 14 11.91 9.03 -18.33
C PRO A 14 11.86 9.99 -19.54
N ASP A 15 12.86 9.91 -20.43
CA ASP A 15 12.90 10.70 -21.66
C ASP A 15 11.77 10.35 -22.64
N ASN A 16 11.30 9.10 -22.57
CA ASN A 16 10.17 8.65 -23.36
C ASN A 16 8.91 9.41 -22.94
N ARG A 17 8.39 10.25 -23.84
CA ARG A 17 7.19 11.07 -23.61
C ARG A 17 5.97 10.27 -23.17
N GLN A 18 5.77 9.05 -23.68
CA GLN A 18 4.62 8.22 -23.31
C GLN A 18 4.77 7.71 -21.87
N GLU A 19 5.97 7.27 -21.50
CA GLU A 19 6.24 6.83 -20.13
C GLU A 19 6.18 7.99 -19.12
N ALA A 20 6.71 9.16 -19.47
CA ALA A 20 6.64 10.35 -18.63
C ALA A 20 5.19 10.77 -18.39
N LYS A 21 4.36 10.75 -19.45
CA LYS A 21 2.93 11.02 -19.35
C LYS A 21 2.22 10.01 -18.44
N LYS A 22 2.56 8.72 -18.57
CA LYS A 22 2.02 7.66 -17.71
C LYS A 22 2.44 7.85 -16.25
N LEU A 23 3.72 8.13 -16.00
CA LEU A 23 4.25 8.39 -14.65
C LEU A 23 3.57 9.58 -14.00
N LYS A 24 3.39 10.69 -14.73
CA LYS A 24 2.67 11.87 -14.27
C LYS A 24 1.22 11.54 -13.90
N HIS A 25 0.53 10.80 -14.76
CA HIS A 25 -0.85 10.37 -14.50
C HIS A 25 -0.95 9.46 -13.27
N ASP A 26 -0.04 8.50 -13.11
CA ASP A 26 -0.05 7.60 -11.96
C ASP A 26 0.34 8.32 -10.66
N SER A 27 1.28 9.26 -10.71
CA SER A 27 1.73 10.06 -9.57
C SER A 27 0.66 11.01 -9.05
N ALA A 28 -0.31 11.42 -9.89
CA ALA A 28 -1.45 12.25 -9.47
C ALA A 28 -2.30 11.59 -8.35
N LYS A 29 -2.21 10.27 -8.20
CA LYS A 29 -2.89 9.52 -7.14
C LYS A 29 -2.16 9.59 -5.79
N TYR A 30 -1.02 10.26 -5.72
CA TYR A 30 -0.15 10.26 -4.54
C TYR A 30 0.23 11.68 -4.11
N THR A 31 0.81 11.78 -2.92
CA THR A 31 1.40 13.00 -2.35
C THR A 31 2.56 12.63 -1.44
N LEU A 32 3.51 13.55 -1.30
CA LEU A 32 4.59 13.43 -0.33
C LEU A 32 4.27 14.27 0.90
N ILE A 33 4.43 13.72 2.10
CA ILE A 33 4.31 14.44 3.38
C ILE A 33 5.51 14.02 4.22
N ASP A 34 6.34 14.99 4.63
CA ASP A 34 7.55 14.76 5.43
C ASP A 34 8.49 13.68 4.87
N GLY A 35 8.58 13.58 3.53
CA GLY A 35 9.39 12.58 2.84
C GLY A 35 8.75 11.20 2.71
N GLU A 36 7.55 10.99 3.25
CA GLU A 36 6.80 9.75 3.15
C GLU A 36 5.71 9.83 2.08
N LEU A 37 5.52 8.72 1.36
CA LEU A 37 4.54 8.65 0.27
C LEU A 37 3.16 8.29 0.82
N TYR A 38 2.15 9.04 0.39
CA TYR A 38 0.75 8.80 0.73
C TYR A 38 -0.09 8.67 -0.53
N ARG A 39 -1.04 7.75 -0.51
CA ARG A 39 -2.04 7.60 -1.57
C ARG A 39 -3.26 8.46 -1.26
N ARG A 40 -3.68 9.23 -2.25
CA ARG A 40 -4.93 10.00 -2.24
C ARG A 40 -6.09 9.04 -2.40
N SER A 41 -7.08 9.16 -1.51
CA SER A 41 -8.34 8.44 -1.63
C SER A 41 -9.50 9.44 -1.75
N TYR A 42 -10.56 9.07 -2.46
CA TYR A 42 -11.71 9.95 -2.66
C TYR A 42 -12.59 10.12 -1.40
N ALA A 43 -12.57 9.14 -0.48
CA ALA A 43 -13.55 9.04 0.60
C ALA A 43 -12.96 8.85 2.01
N LYS A 44 -11.64 8.84 2.16
CA LYS A 44 -10.92 8.58 3.43
C LYS A 44 -9.71 9.52 3.57
N PRO A 45 -9.20 9.73 4.80
CA PRO A 45 -7.89 10.34 5.00
C PRO A 45 -6.82 9.62 4.19
N LEU A 46 -5.73 10.33 3.88
CA LEU A 46 -4.60 9.82 3.11
C LEU A 46 -4.09 8.50 3.70
N THR A 47 -3.77 7.52 2.85
CA THR A 47 -3.20 6.24 3.30
C THR A 47 -1.70 6.22 3.08
N LYS A 48 -0.93 5.95 4.13
CA LYS A 48 0.52 5.81 4.09
C LYS A 48 0.89 4.62 3.20
N CYS A 49 1.77 4.87 2.25
CA CYS A 49 2.31 3.84 1.38
C CYS A 49 3.47 3.13 2.09
N LEU A 50 3.40 1.80 2.15
CA LEU A 50 4.39 0.99 2.83
C LEU A 50 5.36 0.34 1.84
N GLY A 51 6.62 0.25 2.25
CA GLY A 51 7.60 -0.61 1.60
C GLY A 51 7.35 -2.10 1.91
N PRO A 52 7.99 -3.04 1.19
CA PRO A 52 7.77 -4.48 1.38
C PRO A 52 7.99 -4.96 2.83
N GLY A 53 9.04 -4.49 3.50
CA GLY A 53 9.33 -4.89 4.88
C GLY A 53 8.34 -4.35 5.91
N GLU A 54 7.82 -3.14 5.70
CA GLU A 54 6.78 -2.58 6.56
C GLU A 54 5.43 -3.25 6.33
N ALA A 55 5.09 -3.50 5.06
CA ALA A 55 3.88 -4.20 4.66
C ALA A 55 3.80 -5.59 5.31
N GLN A 56 4.90 -6.34 5.33
CA GLN A 56 4.98 -7.63 6.02
C GLN A 56 4.69 -7.49 7.52
N LYS A 57 5.35 -6.55 8.21
CA LYS A 57 5.13 -6.31 9.65
C LYS A 57 3.68 -5.96 9.97
N ILE A 58 3.05 -5.14 9.13
CA ILE A 58 1.64 -4.76 9.30
C ILE A 58 0.71 -5.95 9.05
N MET A 59 0.96 -6.76 8.01
CA MET A 59 0.18 -7.99 7.78
C MET A 59 0.28 -8.93 8.99
N GLU A 60 1.48 -9.17 9.51
CA GLU A 60 1.70 -10.02 10.69
C GLU A 60 0.98 -9.48 11.93
N ALA A 61 1.08 -8.18 12.20
CA ALA A 61 0.45 -7.54 13.36
C ALA A 61 -1.08 -7.60 13.29
N VAL A 62 -1.66 -7.26 12.13
CA VAL A 62 -3.12 -7.27 11.95
C VAL A 62 -3.64 -8.70 11.99
N HIS A 63 -2.94 -9.64 11.37
CA HIS A 63 -3.33 -11.05 11.34
C HIS A 63 -3.20 -11.76 12.69
N ARG A 64 -2.13 -11.53 13.45
CA ARG A 64 -1.98 -12.10 14.80
C ARG A 64 -3.09 -11.63 15.74
N GLY A 65 -3.52 -10.39 15.61
CA GLY A 65 -4.68 -9.87 16.33
C GLY A 65 -6.02 -10.49 15.90
N GLU A 66 -6.05 -11.28 14.83
CA GLU A 66 -7.24 -11.99 14.31
C GLU A 66 -7.24 -13.48 14.62
N CYS A 67 -6.05 -14.09 14.65
CA CYS A 67 -5.87 -15.52 14.88
C CYS A 67 -6.38 -15.89 16.28
N GLY A 68 -7.66 -16.27 16.37
CA GLY A 68 -8.38 -16.55 17.62
C GLY A 68 -9.80 -15.97 17.70
N THR A 69 -10.18 -15.05 16.80
CA THR A 69 -11.56 -14.53 16.72
C THR A 69 -12.28 -15.13 15.51
N HIS A 70 -13.42 -15.79 15.73
CA HIS A 70 -14.36 -16.27 14.69
C HIS A 70 -14.87 -15.17 13.72
N ALA A 71 -14.31 -13.96 13.75
CA ALA A 71 -14.66 -12.83 12.92
C ALA A 71 -14.06 -12.95 11.50
N CYS A 72 -14.29 -14.07 10.82
CA CYS A 72 -13.94 -14.32 9.41
C CYS A 72 -14.69 -13.42 8.40
N GLY A 73 -15.33 -12.32 8.85
CA GLY A 73 -16.26 -11.53 8.03
C GLY A 73 -15.66 -10.31 7.32
N ARG A 74 -14.45 -9.86 7.67
CA ARG A 74 -13.79 -8.71 6.99
C ARG A 74 -12.37 -9.08 6.56
N SER A 75 -12.05 -8.90 5.28
CA SER A 75 -10.74 -9.27 4.74
C SER A 75 -9.59 -8.48 5.40
N LEU A 76 -8.45 -9.14 5.60
CA LEU A 76 -7.19 -8.56 6.11
C LEU A 76 -6.87 -7.21 5.43
N VAL A 77 -7.02 -7.17 4.10
CA VAL A 77 -6.83 -5.96 3.28
C VAL A 77 -7.72 -4.81 3.74
N MET A 78 -9.01 -5.06 3.98
CA MET A 78 -9.94 -4.00 4.41
C MET A 78 -9.56 -3.41 5.76
N ARG A 79 -8.99 -4.21 6.67
CA ARG A 79 -8.53 -3.71 7.98
C ARG A 79 -7.26 -2.89 7.85
N ILE A 80 -6.30 -3.36 7.04
CA ILE A 80 -5.06 -2.62 6.76
C ILE A 80 -5.38 -1.25 6.14
N LEU A 81 -6.28 -1.22 5.15
CA LEU A 81 -6.76 0.03 4.54
C LEU A 81 -7.47 0.94 5.56
N ARG A 82 -8.25 0.38 6.49
CA ARG A 82 -8.92 1.15 7.56
C ARG A 82 -7.94 1.74 8.57
N GLN A 83 -6.81 1.09 8.81
CA GLN A 83 -5.73 1.62 9.65
C GLN A 83 -4.88 2.68 8.93
N GLY A 84 -5.17 2.94 7.65
CA GLY A 84 -4.50 4.00 6.89
C GLY A 84 -3.27 3.52 6.13
N PHE A 85 -3.10 2.23 5.88
CA PHE A 85 -1.94 1.68 5.17
C PHE A 85 -2.29 1.16 3.79
N PHE A 86 -1.35 1.27 2.84
CA PHE A 86 -1.54 0.83 1.45
C PHE A 86 -0.23 0.39 0.79
N TRP A 87 -0.32 -0.57 -0.14
CA TRP A 87 0.68 -0.82 -1.17
C TRP A 87 0.03 -1.48 -2.42
N PRO A 88 0.66 -1.46 -3.61
CA PRO A 88 -0.05 -1.73 -4.86
C PRO A 88 -0.49 -3.20 -4.97
N ASN A 89 0.29 -4.11 -4.38
CA ASN A 89 0.06 -5.55 -4.41
C ASN A 89 -0.66 -6.07 -3.16
N ILE A 90 -1.23 -5.20 -2.31
CA ILE A 90 -1.85 -5.55 -1.02
C ILE A 90 -2.81 -6.73 -1.07
N HIS A 91 -3.61 -6.86 -2.14
CA HIS A 91 -4.52 -7.99 -2.29
C HIS A 91 -3.81 -9.32 -2.50
N LYS A 92 -2.80 -9.35 -3.38
CA LYS A 92 -2.02 -10.57 -3.67
C LYS A 92 -1.16 -10.95 -2.47
N ASP A 93 -0.52 -9.96 -1.86
CA ASP A 93 0.37 -10.19 -0.71
C ASP A 93 -0.41 -10.70 0.49
N ALA A 94 -1.59 -10.12 0.78
CA ALA A 94 -2.47 -10.60 1.83
C ALA A 94 -2.98 -12.04 1.58
N GLN A 95 -3.33 -12.37 0.33
CA GLN A 95 -3.74 -13.73 -0.03
C GLN A 95 -2.61 -14.74 0.21
N MET A 96 -1.44 -14.49 -0.37
CA MET A 96 -0.26 -15.36 -0.19
C MET A 96 0.16 -15.48 1.27
N PHE A 97 -0.04 -14.42 2.06
CA PHE A 97 0.26 -14.42 3.48
C PHE A 97 -0.68 -15.35 4.25
N VAL A 98 -1.99 -15.26 4.01
CA VAL A 98 -3.00 -16.11 4.67
C VAL A 98 -2.86 -17.58 4.25
N GLU A 99 -2.61 -17.86 2.97
CA GLU A 99 -2.39 -19.24 2.47
C GLU A 99 -1.18 -19.93 3.12
N LYS A 100 -0.20 -19.17 3.60
CA LYS A 100 0.99 -19.70 4.28
C LYS A 100 0.80 -19.84 5.80
N CYS A 101 -0.28 -19.31 6.37
CA CYS A 101 -0.54 -19.40 7.79
C CYS A 101 -1.07 -20.79 8.14
N SER A 102 -0.33 -21.55 8.95
CA SER A 102 -0.75 -22.88 9.41
C SER A 102 -1.92 -22.89 10.39
N GLN A 103 -2.33 -21.71 10.87
CA GLN A 103 -3.42 -21.53 11.84
C GLN A 103 -4.73 -21.06 11.19
N CYS A 104 -4.76 -20.92 9.85
CA CYS A 104 -5.92 -20.46 9.07
C CYS A 104 -6.53 -21.56 8.20
#